data_AF-A0A348XDJ1-F1
#
_entry.id   AF-A0A348XDJ1-F1
#
_cell.length_a   1.000
_cell.length_b   1.000
_cell.length_c   1.000
_cell.angle_alpha   90.00
_cell.angle_beta   90.00
_cell.angle_gamma   90.00
#
_symmetry.space_group_name_H-M   'P 1'
#
loop_
_entity.id
_entity.type
_entity.pdbx_description
1 polymer ?
#
loop_
_entity_poly.entity_id
_entity_poly.type
_entity_poly.pdbx_seq_one_letter_code
_entity_poly.pdbx_strand_id
1 'polypeptide(L)'
;IGPESGISTKAAMAFFVPVAIISIPTGFTMAWLSDRLGARAMLTFMGINATIAYLSLAVMDRPGMHTLAAVTLGLTTGTMGPIMSTAVPACFGRSELGAINGKLHSLLVMTSAVGPLIFAGVRAVAGELRISTAVLAIIPACALAAATRIPWQAGRRR
;
A
#
# COMPACT_ATOMS: atom_id res chain seq x y z
N ILE A 1 4.70 5.63 -20.27
CA ILE A 1 4.60 6.73 -19.27
C ILE A 1 5.69 7.81 -19.48
N GLY A 2 6.86 7.49 -20.06
CA GLY A 2 7.96 8.47 -20.23
C GLY A 2 7.98 9.34 -21.51
N PRO A 3 7.62 8.86 -22.71
CA PRO A 3 7.84 9.68 -23.92
C PRO A 3 6.68 10.62 -24.28
N GLU A 4 5.45 10.31 -23.87
CA GLU A 4 4.25 10.95 -24.44
C GLU A 4 3.65 12.10 -23.61
N SER A 5 4.20 12.40 -22.43
CA SER A 5 3.60 13.40 -21.51
C SER A 5 4.37 14.71 -21.40
N GLY A 6 5.59 14.84 -21.95
CA GLY A 6 6.38 16.07 -21.76
C GLY A 6 6.69 16.42 -20.28
N ILE A 7 6.31 15.54 -19.35
CA ILE A 7 6.60 15.66 -17.93
C ILE A 7 8.03 15.16 -17.75
N SER A 8 8.97 16.10 -17.68
CA SER A 8 10.37 15.83 -17.33
C SER A 8 10.44 14.80 -16.21
N THR A 9 11.29 13.78 -16.34
CA THR A 9 11.63 12.79 -15.31
C THR A 9 11.80 13.41 -13.92
N LYS A 10 12.22 14.68 -13.87
CA LYS A 10 12.32 15.52 -12.67
C LYS A 10 11.01 15.66 -11.89
N ALA A 11 9.86 15.78 -12.53
CA ALA A 11 8.56 15.92 -11.87
C ALA A 11 8.05 14.59 -11.28
N ALA A 12 8.34 13.46 -11.94
CA ALA A 12 8.08 12.14 -11.34
C ALA A 12 8.97 11.92 -10.10
N MET A 13 10.25 12.29 -10.19
CA MET A 13 11.21 12.21 -9.07
C MET A 13 10.82 13.12 -7.89
N ALA A 14 10.23 14.29 -8.17
CA ALA A 14 9.78 15.23 -7.14
C ALA A 14 8.69 14.65 -6.22
N PHE A 15 7.97 13.61 -6.66
CA PHE A 15 6.97 12.93 -5.84
C PHE A 15 7.59 11.85 -4.93
N PHE A 16 8.66 11.19 -5.37
CA PHE A 16 9.31 10.13 -4.59
C PHE A 16 10.04 10.64 -3.35
N VAL A 17 10.66 11.82 -3.44
CA VAL A 17 11.41 12.42 -2.31
C VAL A 17 10.53 12.61 -1.06
N PRO A 18 9.36 13.30 -1.13
CA PRO A 18 8.51 13.48 0.05
C PRO A 18 7.93 12.15 0.55
N VAL A 19 7.57 11.22 -0.35
CA VAL A 19 7.14 9.86 0.04
C VAL A 19 8.23 9.17 0.86
N ALA A 20 9.48 9.22 0.40
CA ALA A 20 10.62 8.61 1.10
C ALA A 20 10.84 9.22 2.49
N ILE A 21 10.85 10.55 2.59
CA ILE A 21 11.00 11.29 3.85
C ILE A 21 9.92 10.90 4.87
N ILE A 22 8.69 10.65 4.42
CA ILE A 22 7.57 10.25 5.30
C ILE A 22 7.61 8.76 5.63
N SER A 23 8.03 7.93 4.69
CA SER A 23 8.03 6.47 4.85
C SER A 23 8.98 5.98 5.95
N ILE A 24 10.16 6.59 6.06
CA ILE A 24 11.18 6.20 7.03
C ILE A 24 10.69 6.36 8.48
N PRO A 25 10.29 7.57 8.95
CA PRO A 25 9.80 7.74 10.31
C PRO A 25 8.54 6.90 10.55
N THR A 26 7.66 6.78 9.56
CA THR A 26 6.48 5.94 9.67
C THR A 26 6.84 4.49 9.91
N GLY A 27 7.83 3.95 9.19
CA GLY A 27 8.30 2.59 9.38
C GLY A 27 8.80 2.34 10.81
N PHE A 28 9.57 3.27 11.38
CA PHE A 28 10.02 3.17 12.77
C PHE A 28 8.87 3.27 13.77
N THR A 29 7.98 4.26 13.62
CA THR A 29 6.82 4.43 14.50
C THR A 29 5.92 3.21 14.44
N MET A 30 5.70 2.67 13.25
CA MET A 30 4.84 1.51 13.01
C MET A 30 5.49 0.22 13.48
N ALA A 31 6.80 0.04 13.33
CA ALA A 31 7.52 -1.09 13.92
C ALA A 31 7.35 -1.10 15.45
N TRP A 32 7.58 0.04 16.11
CA TRP A 32 7.38 0.19 17.55
C TRP A 32 5.93 -0.04 17.98
N LEU A 33 4.97 0.44 17.17
CA LEU A 33 3.55 0.29 17.44
C LEU A 33 3.02 -1.11 17.15
N SER A 34 3.68 -1.85 16.25
CA SER A 34 3.32 -3.21 15.86
C SER A 34 3.39 -4.17 17.04
N ASP A 35 4.36 -3.96 17.94
CA ASP A 35 4.53 -4.69 19.19
C ASP A 35 3.39 -4.46 20.19
N ARG A 36 2.54 -3.44 19.97
CA ARG A 36 1.46 -3.04 20.90
C ARG A 36 0.06 -3.25 20.34
N LEU A 37 -0.18 -2.91 19.07
CA LEU A 37 -1.52 -2.88 18.49
C LEU A 37 -1.92 -4.17 17.76
N GLY A 38 -0.97 -5.09 17.53
CA GLY A 38 -1.21 -6.33 16.81
C GLY A 38 -1.50 -6.14 15.33
N ALA A 39 -1.51 -7.26 14.59
CA ALA A 39 -1.56 -7.25 13.13
C ALA A 39 -2.85 -6.68 12.54
N ARG A 40 -4.00 -6.82 13.22
CA ARG A 40 -5.28 -6.24 12.78
C ARG A 40 -5.22 -4.73 12.64
N ALA A 41 -4.69 -4.04 13.65
CA ALA A 41 -4.62 -2.59 13.66
C ALA A 41 -3.65 -2.07 12.59
N MET A 42 -2.52 -2.76 12.41
CA MET A 42 -1.53 -2.43 11.37
C MET A 42 -2.14 -2.51 9.97
N LEU A 43 -2.83 -3.61 9.65
CA LEU A 43 -3.47 -3.79 8.35
C LEU A 43 -4.63 -2.83 8.12
N THR A 44 -5.38 -2.51 9.17
CA THR A 44 -6.44 -1.49 9.11
C THR A 44 -5.84 -0.12 8.78
N PHE A 45 -4.76 0.27 9.44
CA PHE A 45 -4.05 1.53 9.18
C PHE A 45 -3.51 1.57 7.74
N MET A 46 -2.83 0.53 7.29
CA MET A 46 -2.31 0.44 5.91
C MET A 46 -3.44 0.51 4.88
N GLY A 47 -4.54 -0.23 5.08
CA GLY A 47 -5.68 -0.26 4.17
C GLY A 47 -6.38 1.10 4.03
N ILE A 48 -6.57 1.82 5.14
CA ILE A 48 -7.16 3.18 5.13
C ILE A 48 -6.25 4.13 4.34
N ASN A 49 -4.95 4.17 4.67
CA ASN A 49 -4.02 5.07 4.00
C ASN A 49 -3.85 4.74 2.51
N ALA A 50 -3.79 3.46 2.15
CA ALA A 50 -3.74 3.03 0.76
C ALA A 50 -4.99 3.49 0.00
N THR A 51 -6.18 3.33 0.59
CA THR A 51 -7.43 3.76 -0.05
C THR A 51 -7.46 5.28 -0.26
N ILE A 52 -7.05 6.06 0.75
CA ILE A 52 -6.97 7.53 0.64
C ILE A 52 -5.94 7.95 -0.42
N ALA A 53 -4.81 7.25 -0.52
CA ALA A 53 -3.80 7.52 -1.54
C ALA A 53 -4.37 7.37 -2.96
N TYR A 54 -5.01 6.24 -3.28
CA TYR A 54 -5.59 6.02 -4.60
C TYR A 54 -6.76 6.96 -4.90
N LEU A 55 -7.61 7.26 -3.92
CA LEU A 55 -8.65 8.27 -4.05
C LEU A 55 -8.06 9.66 -4.33
N SER A 56 -6.95 10.00 -3.66
CA SER A 56 -6.31 11.30 -3.84
C SER A 56 -5.73 11.46 -5.24
N LEU A 57 -5.16 10.37 -5.79
CA LEU A 57 -4.72 10.31 -7.19
C LEU A 57 -5.88 10.43 -8.19
N ALA A 58 -7.08 9.95 -7.83
CA ALA A 58 -8.26 10.02 -8.71
C ALA A 58 -8.88 11.43 -8.81
N VAL A 59 -8.58 12.33 -7.87
CA VAL A 59 -9.03 13.73 -7.87
C VAL A 59 -7.85 14.71 -7.81
N MET A 60 -6.75 14.34 -8.47
CA MET A 60 -5.50 15.10 -8.44
C MET A 60 -5.60 16.54 -8.96
N ASP A 61 -6.65 16.85 -9.74
CA ASP A 61 -6.93 18.18 -10.28
C ASP A 61 -7.23 19.25 -9.21
N ARG A 62 -7.46 18.84 -7.95
CA ARG A 62 -7.70 19.78 -6.84
C ARG A 62 -6.42 20.20 -6.11
N PRO A 63 -6.32 21.46 -5.66
CA PRO A 63 -5.18 21.93 -4.89
C PRO A 63 -5.04 21.13 -3.59
N GLY A 64 -3.82 20.72 -3.26
CA GLY A 64 -3.51 19.95 -2.06
C GLY A 64 -3.67 18.42 -2.17
N MET A 65 -4.25 17.89 -3.25
CA MET A 65 -4.39 16.43 -3.41
C MET A 65 -3.06 15.73 -3.70
N HIS A 66 -2.12 16.42 -4.35
CA HIS A 66 -0.76 15.93 -4.58
C HIS A 66 0.01 15.69 -3.26
N THR A 67 -0.08 16.62 -2.31
CA THR A 67 0.58 16.46 -1.01
C THR A 67 -0.11 15.37 -0.19
N LEU A 68 -1.45 15.32 -0.19
CA LEU A 68 -2.20 14.26 0.48
C LEU A 68 -1.86 12.87 -0.07
N ALA A 69 -1.75 12.72 -1.39
CA ALA A 69 -1.33 11.48 -2.03
C ALA A 69 0.10 11.11 -1.62
N ALA A 70 1.05 12.05 -1.61
CA ALA A 70 2.43 11.79 -1.19
C ALA A 70 2.52 11.36 0.28
N VAL A 71 1.77 12.02 1.17
CA VAL A 71 1.73 11.66 2.60
C VAL A 71 1.15 10.27 2.79
N THR A 72 -0.03 10.01 2.25
CA THR A 72 -0.71 8.72 2.46
C THR A 72 0.01 7.56 1.78
N LEU A 73 0.68 7.79 0.64
CA LEU A 73 1.60 6.81 0.05
C LEU A 73 2.81 6.57 0.93
N GLY A 74 3.45 7.61 1.46
CA GLY A 74 4.58 7.47 2.40
C GLY A 74 4.18 6.69 3.66
N LEU A 75 2.99 6.98 4.21
CA LEU A 75 2.46 6.26 5.36
C LEU A 75 2.25 4.77 5.04
N THR A 76 1.67 4.49 3.87
CA THR A 76 1.41 3.12 3.41
C THR A 76 2.70 2.34 3.17
N THR A 77 3.66 2.90 2.43
CA THR A 77 4.93 2.21 2.12
C THR A 77 5.77 1.97 3.37
N GLY A 78 5.78 2.91 4.32
CA GLY A 78 6.46 2.75 5.61
C GLY A 78 5.90 1.60 6.45
N THR A 79 4.61 1.29 6.34
CA THR A 79 3.96 0.21 7.12
C THR A 79 4.22 -1.20 6.60
N MET A 80 4.77 -1.36 5.40
CA MET A 80 4.91 -2.67 4.77
C MET A 80 5.83 -3.62 5.55
N GLY A 81 6.98 -3.13 6.02
CA GLY A 81 7.92 -3.92 6.83
C GLY A 81 7.32 -4.42 8.15
N PRO A 82 6.78 -3.53 9.00
CA PRO A 82 6.11 -3.89 10.26
C PRO A 82 4.94 -4.88 10.09
N ILE A 83 4.19 -4.79 8.99
CA ILE A 83 3.12 -5.73 8.69
C ILE A 83 3.69 -7.12 8.38
N MET A 84 4.78 -7.21 7.63
CA MET A 84 5.41 -8.50 7.35
C MET A 84 5.96 -9.17 8.60
N SER A 85 6.49 -8.40 9.56
CA SER A 85 6.98 -8.97 10.82
C SER A 85 5.87 -9.36 11.80
N THR A 86 4.66 -8.78 11.71
CA THR A 86 3.57 -9.03 12.66
C THR A 86 2.40 -9.84 12.12
N ALA A 87 1.96 -9.58 10.89
CA ALA A 87 0.81 -10.24 10.28
C ALA A 87 1.17 -11.64 9.76
N VAL A 88 2.35 -11.82 9.15
CA VAL A 88 2.76 -13.12 8.61
C VAL A 88 2.86 -14.17 9.71
N PRO A 89 3.56 -13.93 10.84
CA PRO A 89 3.60 -14.92 11.93
C PRO A 89 2.25 -15.14 12.60
N ALA A 90 1.37 -14.14 12.60
CA ALA A 90 0.02 -14.26 13.17
C ALA A 90 -0.90 -15.14 12.32
N CYS A 91 -0.74 -15.13 10.99
CA CYS A 91 -1.56 -15.93 10.06
C CYS A 91 -1.02 -17.35 9.84
N PHE A 92 0.31 -17.51 9.79
CA PHE A 92 0.96 -18.77 9.39
C PHE A 92 1.71 -19.47 10.54
N GLY A 93 1.79 -18.85 11.72
CA GLY A 93 2.59 -19.37 12.84
C GLY A 93 4.09 -19.06 12.68
N ARG A 94 4.90 -19.57 13.61
CA ARG A 94 6.35 -19.25 13.72
C ARG A 94 7.28 -20.27 13.03
N SER A 95 6.75 -21.29 12.37
CA SER A 95 7.53 -22.33 11.69
C SER A 95 8.07 -21.79 10.36
N GLU A 96 9.38 -21.93 10.12
CA GLU A 96 10.04 -21.61 8.84
C GLU A 96 9.69 -20.22 8.24
N LEU A 97 9.66 -19.18 9.08
CA LEU A 97 9.30 -17.80 8.66
C LEU A 97 10.13 -17.29 7.47
N GLY A 98 11.39 -17.72 7.36
CA GLY A 98 12.24 -17.37 6.21
C GLY A 98 11.73 -17.93 4.89
N ALA A 99 11.32 -19.21 4.86
CA ALA A 99 10.77 -19.84 3.66
C ALA A 99 9.39 -19.29 3.29
N ILE A 100 8.57 -18.95 4.30
CA ILE A 100 7.24 -18.35 4.10
C ILE A 100 7.37 -16.93 3.55
N ASN A 101 8.22 -16.09 4.16
CA ASN A 101 8.45 -14.72 3.69
C ASN A 101 9.03 -14.71 2.27
N GLY A 102 9.94 -15.64 1.94
CA GLY A 102 10.44 -15.79 0.57
C GLY A 102 9.32 -16.04 -0.44
N LYS A 103 8.46 -17.04 -0.17
CA LYS A 103 7.30 -17.34 -1.03
C LYS A 103 6.31 -16.17 -1.14
N LEU A 104 6.02 -15.50 -0.03
CA LEU A 104 5.14 -14.34 0.01
C LEU A 104 5.70 -13.18 -0.81
N HIS A 105 7.00 -12.88 -0.70
CA HIS A 105 7.63 -11.84 -1.50
C HIS A 105 7.62 -12.18 -2.99
N SER A 106 7.91 -13.43 -3.37
CA SER A 106 7.80 -13.87 -4.77
C SER A 106 6.38 -13.67 -5.31
N LEU A 107 5.37 -14.05 -4.53
CA LEU A 107 3.97 -13.86 -4.90
C LEU A 107 3.60 -12.36 -4.99
N LEU A 108 4.12 -11.53 -4.09
CA LEU A 108 3.94 -10.08 -4.10
C LEU A 108 4.49 -9.45 -5.38
N VAL A 109 5.68 -9.86 -5.81
CA VAL A 109 6.30 -9.40 -7.05
C VAL A 109 5.47 -9.83 -8.27
N MET A 110 5.04 -11.09 -8.33
CA MET A 110 4.15 -11.58 -9.40
C MET A 110 2.84 -10.78 -9.43
N THR A 111 2.25 -10.53 -8.27
CA THR A 111 1.00 -9.77 -8.14
C THR A 111 1.18 -8.30 -8.52
N SER A 112 2.36 -7.71 -8.31
CA SER A 112 2.63 -6.31 -8.66
C SER A 112 2.43 -6.01 -10.16
N ALA A 113 2.64 -7.00 -11.04
CA ALA A 113 2.42 -6.85 -12.48
C ALA A 113 0.92 -6.75 -12.85
N VAL A 114 0.03 -7.26 -11.98
CA VAL A 114 -1.43 -7.22 -12.19
C VAL A 114 -1.97 -5.80 -12.12
N GLY A 115 -1.41 -4.95 -11.23
CA GLY A 115 -1.84 -3.56 -11.07
C GLY A 115 -1.73 -2.74 -12.37
N PRO A 116 -0.55 -2.68 -13.00
CA PRO A 116 -0.37 -2.02 -14.29
C PRO A 116 -1.22 -2.61 -15.42
N LEU A 117 -1.45 -3.92 -15.44
CA LEU A 117 -2.31 -4.58 -16.45
C LEU A 117 -3.77 -4.14 -16.32
N ILE A 118 -4.31 -4.16 -15.10
CA ILE A 118 -5.67 -3.66 -14.83
C ILE A 118 -5.77 -2.17 -15.19
N PHE A 119 -4.79 -1.37 -14.77
CA PHE A 119 -4.75 0.05 -15.08
C PHE A 119 -4.76 0.31 -16.60
N ALA A 120 -3.91 -0.40 -17.35
CA ALA A 120 -3.83 -0.26 -18.79
C ALA A 120 -5.12 -0.69 -19.49
N GLY A 121 -5.73 -1.81 -19.05
CA GLY A 121 -6.99 -2.30 -19.59
C GLY A 121 -8.17 -1.35 -19.33
N VAL A 122 -8.31 -0.84 -18.11
CA VAL A 122 -9.36 0.12 -17.77
C VAL A 122 -9.14 1.44 -18.52
N ARG A 123 -7.90 1.90 -18.65
CA ARG A 123 -7.57 3.10 -19.44
C ARG A 123 -7.90 2.94 -20.91
N ALA A 124 -7.69 1.77 -21.49
CA ALA A 124 -8.00 1.49 -22.90
C ALA A 124 -9.50 1.57 -23.21
N VAL A 125 -10.37 1.26 -22.23
CA VAL A 125 -11.83 1.27 -22.40
C VAL A 125 -12.46 2.60 -21.96
N ALA A 126 -12.02 3.16 -20.84
CA ALA A 126 -12.63 4.35 -20.24
C ALA A 126 -12.02 5.68 -20.71
N GLY A 127 -10.82 5.67 -21.30
CA GLY A 127 -10.09 6.86 -21.77
C GLY A 127 -9.58 7.80 -20.67
N GLU A 128 -10.22 7.80 -19.49
CA GLU A 128 -9.94 8.72 -18.39
C GLU A 128 -9.04 8.12 -17.29
N LEU A 129 -8.07 8.93 -16.86
CA LEU A 129 -7.15 8.60 -15.76
C LEU A 129 -7.86 8.47 -14.41
N ARG A 130 -8.92 9.26 -14.21
CA ARG A 130 -9.70 9.31 -12.97
C ARG A 130 -10.46 8.02 -12.71
N ILE A 131 -11.07 7.45 -13.76
CA ILE A 131 -11.80 6.17 -13.68
C ILE A 131 -10.82 5.01 -13.41
N SER A 132 -9.68 5.01 -14.11
CA SER A 132 -8.66 3.97 -13.96
C SER A 132 -8.07 3.92 -12.55
N THR A 133 -7.80 5.09 -11.96
CA THR A 133 -7.29 5.19 -10.57
C THR A 133 -8.37 4.88 -9.52
N ALA A 134 -9.63 5.27 -9.74
CA ALA A 134 -10.74 4.94 -8.85
C ALA A 134 -11.03 3.43 -8.82
N VAL A 135 -10.94 2.73 -9.95
CA VAL A 135 -11.08 1.27 -10.01
C VAL A 135 -9.95 0.59 -9.23
N LEU A 136 -8.72 1.11 -9.29
CA LEU A 136 -7.62 0.60 -8.47
C LEU A 136 -7.81 0.84 -6.98
N ALA A 137 -8.52 1.89 -6.57
CA ALA A 137 -8.86 2.13 -5.16
C ALA A 137 -9.79 1.06 -4.55
N ILE A 138 -10.50 0.29 -5.39
CA ILE A 138 -11.34 -0.82 -4.94
C ILE A 138 -10.49 -1.94 -4.32
N ILE A 139 -9.28 -2.19 -4.85
CA ILE A 139 -8.38 -3.25 -4.38
C ILE A 139 -8.00 -3.06 -2.90
N PRO A 140 -7.43 -1.92 -2.46
CA PRO A 140 -7.12 -1.69 -1.05
C PRO A 140 -8.37 -1.61 -0.18
N ALA A 141 -9.51 -1.12 -0.69
CA ALA A 141 -10.77 -1.11 0.05
C ALA A 141 -11.29 -2.54 0.32
N CYS A 142 -11.22 -3.43 -0.67
CA CYS A 142 -11.51 -4.85 -0.50
C CYS A 142 -10.53 -5.51 0.48
N ALA A 143 -9.24 -5.18 0.40
CA ALA A 143 -8.24 -5.69 1.35
C ALA A 143 -8.54 -5.24 2.79
N LEU A 144 -8.96 -3.99 3.00
CA LEU A 144 -9.40 -3.47 4.29
C LEU A 144 -10.64 -4.22 4.80
N ALA A 145 -11.63 -4.47 3.93
CA ALA A 145 -12.83 -5.23 4.27
C ALA A 145 -12.51 -6.70 4.59
N ALA A 146 -11.53 -7.30 3.93
CA ALA A 146 -11.06 -8.65 4.25
C ALA A 146 -10.31 -8.67 5.59
N ALA A 147 -9.45 -7.68 5.85
CA ALA A 147 -8.67 -7.58 7.08
C ALA A 147 -9.55 -7.50 8.34
N THR A 148 -10.76 -6.92 8.26
CA THR A 148 -11.71 -6.88 9.37
C THR A 148 -12.46 -8.19 9.59
N ARG A 149 -12.52 -9.07 8.58
CA ARG A 149 -13.21 -10.37 8.63
C ARG A 149 -12.29 -11.53 9.02
N ILE A 150 -10.98 -11.37 8.88
CA ILE A 150 -10.03 -12.41 9.29
C ILE A 150 -10.13 -12.58 10.82
N PRO A 151 -10.41 -13.79 11.32
CA PRO A 151 -10.36 -14.07 12.74
C PRO A 151 -8.89 -14.01 13.17
N TRP A 152 -8.46 -12.82 13.60
CA TRP A 152 -7.15 -12.60 14.16
C TRP A 152 -7.01 -13.45 15.42
N GLN A 153 -6.33 -14.59 15.29
CA GLN A 153 -5.93 -15.36 16.45
C GLN A 153 -4.94 -14.49 17.20
N ALA A 154 -5.42 -13.85 18.27
CA ALA A 154 -4.57 -13.18 19.23
C ALA A 154 -3.63 -14.26 19.79
N GLY A 155 -2.43 -14.34 19.22
CA GLY A 155 -1.36 -15.16 19.76
C GLY A 155 -1.20 -14.76 21.21
N ARG A 156 -1.68 -15.61 22.12
CA ARG A 156 -1.52 -15.43 23.56
C ARG A 156 -0.02 -15.27 23.78
N ARG A 157 0.36 -14.07 24.22
CA ARG A 157 1.69 -13.80 24.76
C ARG A 157 1.90 -14.80 25.90
N ARG A 158 2.83 -15.71 25.70
CA ARG A 158 3.60 -16.35 26.76
C ARG A 158 5.05 -15.95 26.51
#